data_AF-A0A7V1ZJD2-F1
#
_entry.id   AF-A0A7V1ZJD2-F1
#
_cell.length_a   1.000
_cell.length_b   1.000
_cell.length_c   1.000
_cell.angle_alpha   90.00
_cell.angle_beta   90.00
_cell.angle_gamma   90.00
#
_symmetry.space_group_name_H-M   'P 1'
#
loop_
_entity.id
_entity.type
_entity.pdbx_description
1 polymer ?
#
loop_
_entity_poly.entity_id
_entity_poly.type
_entity_poly.pdbx_seq_one_letter_code
_entity_poly.pdbx_strand_id
1 'polypeptide(L)'
;MQIAKRTEELQEAKEKYRVILEINNSIVSHLRLRDLLPSIAQIIRKKLPFDATSITLYKAERDVLEIWALEVPFSPHSLSNLAPDLEVPREGSHVGWVIDNKKPLIVYDLLKNQRFSQDSILLEEGIRSYIIIPLIIKEKAIGTFNVASREPSKFRVSDIEFLSLVAKQIALAIDNAILYEEIEKLKNQFEVESVYLQEEIKTEFNFEEIIGESRVLKKVLKQIEKVAKTDSTVLIRGETGTGKELIARAIHNISMRKDRPLIKVNCPAIPPGLIESELFGHEKGAFTGAISRRGRKWGEPNLR
;
A
#
# COMPACT_ATOMS: atom_id res chain seq x y z
N MET A 1 -21.29 38.37 35.27
CA MET A 1 -19.96 37.73 35.38
C MET A 1 -19.93 36.31 34.80
N GLN A 2 -20.95 35.47 35.05
CA GLN A 2 -21.02 34.09 34.58
C GLN A 2 -21.24 33.93 33.05
N ILE A 3 -21.94 34.87 32.40
CA ILE A 3 -22.15 34.87 30.94
C ILE A 3 -20.84 35.19 30.20
N ALA A 4 -20.11 36.23 30.62
CA ALA A 4 -18.83 36.61 29.99
C ALA A 4 -17.79 35.48 30.04
N LYS A 5 -17.66 34.83 31.21
CA LYS A 5 -16.79 33.65 31.37
C LYS A 5 -17.19 32.49 30.45
N ARG A 6 -18.50 32.22 30.33
CA ARG A 6 -19.02 31.15 29.45
C ARG A 6 -18.84 31.47 27.97
N THR A 7 -18.92 32.74 27.58
CA THR A 7 -18.67 33.18 26.21
C THR A 7 -17.19 33.07 25.85
N GLU A 8 -16.30 33.38 26.79
CA GLU A 8 -14.85 33.26 26.64
C GLU A 8 -14.41 31.78 26.54
N GLU A 9 -14.92 30.91 27.42
CA GLU A 9 -14.71 29.46 27.35
C GLU A 9 -15.22 28.85 26.02
N LEU A 10 -16.38 29.31 25.54
CA LEU A 10 -16.95 28.87 24.26
C LEU A 10 -16.08 29.31 23.07
N GLN A 11 -15.56 30.54 23.12
CA GLN A 11 -14.69 31.09 22.08
C GLN A 11 -13.35 30.34 22.03
N GLU A 12 -12.76 30.06 23.19
CA GLU A 12 -11.51 29.30 23.30
C GLU A 12 -11.68 27.86 22.79
N ALA A 13 -12.79 27.21 23.14
CA ALA A 13 -13.16 25.90 22.60
C ALA A 13 -13.33 25.93 21.08
N LYS A 14 -14.02 26.94 20.54
CA LYS A 14 -14.23 27.09 19.09
C LYS A 14 -12.92 27.29 18.33
N GLU A 15 -12.01 28.10 18.85
CA GLU A 15 -10.68 28.29 18.28
C GLU A 15 -9.84 27.01 18.34
N LYS A 16 -9.96 26.22 19.41
CA LYS A 16 -9.31 24.91 19.54
C LYS A 16 -9.83 23.93 18.47
N TYR A 17 -11.15 23.87 18.27
CA TYR A 17 -11.76 23.04 17.22
C TYR A 17 -11.36 23.47 15.81
N ARG A 18 -11.30 24.78 15.52
CA ARG A 18 -10.90 25.27 14.19
C ARG A 18 -9.49 24.81 13.82
N VAL A 19 -8.54 24.94 14.76
CA VAL A 19 -7.15 24.51 14.53
C VAL A 19 -7.06 23.01 14.28
N ILE A 20 -7.84 22.19 15.01
CA ILE A 20 -7.86 20.73 14.79
C ILE A 20 -8.44 20.39 13.42
N LEU A 21 -9.49 21.09 12.97
CA LEU A 21 -10.06 20.91 11.64
C LEU A 21 -9.08 21.31 10.53
N GLU A 22 -8.35 22.42 10.70
CA GLU A 22 -7.31 22.85 9.76
C GLU A 22 -6.21 21.79 9.64
N ILE A 23 -5.77 21.21 10.76
CA ILE A 23 -4.79 20.12 10.78
C ILE A 23 -5.35 18.87 10.09
N ASN A 24 -6.59 18.48 10.38
CA ASN A 24 -7.22 17.31 9.76
C ASN A 24 -7.32 17.46 8.24
N ASN A 25 -7.76 18.63 7.75
CA ASN A 25 -7.80 18.92 6.33
C ASN A 25 -6.40 18.90 5.70
N SER A 26 -5.39 19.43 6.39
CA SER A 26 -3.99 19.37 5.94
C SER A 26 -3.48 17.93 5.86
N ILE A 27 -3.90 17.04 6.75
CA ILE A 27 -3.57 15.61 6.71
C ILE A 27 -4.18 14.97 5.46
N VAL A 28 -5.46 15.23 5.20
CA VAL A 28 -6.18 14.66 4.05
C VAL A 28 -5.60 15.14 2.72
N SER A 29 -5.07 16.37 2.65
CA SER A 29 -4.57 16.95 1.40
C SER A 29 -3.14 16.56 1.04
N HIS A 30 -2.38 15.91 1.93
CA HIS A 30 -1.00 15.50 1.66
C HIS A 30 -0.92 13.98 1.51
N LEU A 31 -0.64 13.54 0.28
CA LEU A 31 -0.45 12.12 -0.05
C LEU A 31 0.84 11.54 0.57
N ARG A 32 1.82 12.41 0.84
CA ARG A 32 3.08 12.03 1.49
C ARG A 32 3.12 12.67 2.85
N LEU A 33 3.24 11.80 3.84
CA LEU A 33 3.31 12.19 5.24
C LEU A 33 4.45 13.22 5.44
N ARG A 34 5.63 13.10 4.79
CA ARG A 34 6.78 14.00 5.03
C ARG A 34 6.47 15.47 4.74
N ASP A 35 5.57 15.71 3.80
CA ASP A 35 5.14 17.06 3.40
C ASP A 35 4.11 17.65 4.38
N LEU A 36 3.62 16.84 5.34
CA LEU A 36 2.63 17.23 6.33
C LEU A 36 3.21 18.16 7.42
N LEU A 37 4.45 17.91 7.85
CA LEU A 37 5.03 18.62 9.00
C LEU A 37 5.10 20.14 8.75
N PRO A 38 5.59 20.64 7.59
CA PRO A 38 5.62 22.07 7.32
C PRO A 38 4.24 22.75 7.41
N SER A 39 3.20 22.13 6.85
CA SER A 39 1.84 22.68 6.92
C SER A 39 1.30 22.69 8.34
N ILE A 40 1.45 21.59 9.08
CA ILE A 40 1.02 21.52 10.49
C ILE A 40 1.78 22.55 11.34
N ALA A 41 3.09 22.66 11.16
CA ALA A 41 3.93 23.57 11.93
C ALA A 41 3.56 25.03 11.69
N GLN A 42 3.20 25.42 10.47
CA GLN A 42 2.65 26.76 10.20
C GLN A 42 1.35 27.02 10.97
N ILE A 43 0.47 26.03 11.07
CA ILE A 43 -0.79 26.15 11.82
C ILE A 43 -0.51 26.28 13.33
N ILE A 44 0.35 25.42 13.88
CA ILE A 44 0.70 25.45 15.31
C ILE A 44 1.38 26.76 15.67
N ARG A 45 2.30 27.28 14.85
CA ARG A 45 3.03 28.55 15.11
C ARG A 45 2.12 29.76 15.32
N LYS A 46 0.92 29.77 14.73
CA LYS A 46 -0.07 30.84 14.93
C LYS A 46 -0.58 30.91 16.37
N LYS A 47 -0.63 29.77 17.08
CA LYS A 47 -1.09 29.69 18.48
C LYS A 47 0.05 29.56 19.48
N LEU A 48 1.09 28.82 19.13
CA LEU A 48 2.23 28.55 19.99
C LEU A 48 3.52 28.84 19.22
N PRO A 49 4.16 30.00 19.45
CA PRO A 49 5.45 30.30 18.83
C PRO A 49 6.53 29.31 19.27
N PHE A 50 7.27 28.74 18.32
CA PHE A 50 8.41 27.86 18.55
C PHE A 50 9.46 28.07 17.45
N ASP A 51 10.70 27.70 17.76
CA ASP A 51 11.84 27.85 16.85
C ASP A 51 12.16 26.57 16.08
N ALA A 52 11.81 25.39 16.59
CA ALA A 52 12.04 24.13 15.91
C ALA A 52 10.93 23.13 16.19
N THR A 53 10.63 22.26 15.24
CA THR A 53 9.73 21.12 15.46
C THR A 53 10.19 19.89 14.71
N SER A 54 9.95 18.71 15.27
CA SER A 54 10.27 17.44 14.63
C SER A 54 9.28 16.35 14.98
N ILE A 55 9.25 15.33 14.14
CA ILE A 55 8.59 14.06 14.40
C ILE A 55 9.67 12.99 14.41
N THR A 56 9.69 12.18 15.45
CA THR A 56 10.54 10.97 15.51
C THR A 56 9.69 9.73 15.52
N LEU A 57 10.12 8.67 14.85
CA LEU A 57 9.42 7.38 14.82
C LEU A 57 10.30 6.28 15.40
N TYR A 58 9.72 5.44 16.25
CA TYR A 58 10.42 4.33 16.88
C TYR A 58 10.56 3.14 15.91
N LYS A 59 11.79 2.67 15.72
CA LYS A 59 12.16 1.52 14.89
C LYS A 59 12.57 0.37 15.81
N ALA A 60 11.62 -0.55 16.04
CA ALA A 60 11.77 -1.62 17.01
C ALA A 60 12.90 -2.60 16.66
N GLU A 61 13.23 -2.74 15.38
CA GLU A 61 14.26 -3.66 14.88
C GLU A 61 15.68 -3.22 15.27
N ARG A 62 15.88 -1.90 15.40
CA ARG A 62 17.17 -1.28 15.74
C ARG A 62 17.20 -0.69 17.15
N ASP A 63 16.05 -0.63 17.82
CA ASP A 63 15.84 0.04 19.12
C ASP A 63 16.24 1.53 19.14
N VAL A 64 15.89 2.23 18.07
CA VAL A 64 16.21 3.65 17.85
C VAL A 64 14.98 4.46 17.47
N LEU A 65 15.01 5.75 17.72
CA LEU A 65 14.07 6.73 17.19
C LEU A 65 14.73 7.47 16.04
N GLU A 66 14.13 7.34 14.86
CA GLU A 66 14.58 7.98 13.62
C GLU A 66 13.91 9.36 13.49
N ILE A 67 14.69 10.40 13.18
CA ILE A 67 14.12 11.71 12.85
C ILE A 67 13.46 11.64 11.49
N TRP A 68 12.15 11.45 11.52
CA TRP A 68 11.37 11.20 10.33
C TRP A 68 10.99 12.50 9.60
N ALA A 69 10.82 13.60 10.33
CA ALA A 69 10.69 14.95 9.77
C ALA A 69 11.22 16.00 10.75
N LEU A 70 11.87 17.05 10.23
CA LEU A 70 12.45 18.15 10.99
C LEU A 70 12.17 19.47 10.26
N GLU A 71 11.75 20.48 11.02
CA GLU A 71 11.62 21.83 10.52
C GLU A 71 12.29 22.82 11.46
N VAL A 72 13.27 23.54 10.91
CA VAL A 72 14.03 24.59 11.58
C VAL A 72 14.14 25.80 10.63
N PRO A 73 13.86 27.03 11.10
CA PRO A 73 14.00 28.27 10.34
C PRO A 73 15.44 28.81 10.37
N PHE A 74 16.38 28.09 10.98
CA PHE A 74 17.80 28.42 11.06
C PHE A 74 18.62 27.33 10.37
N SER A 75 19.75 27.72 9.77
CA SER A 75 20.74 26.75 9.29
C SER A 75 21.29 26.02 10.52
N PRO A 76 21.00 24.72 10.67
CA PRO A 76 21.51 23.99 11.82
C PRO A 76 23.03 23.90 11.69
N HIS A 77 23.78 24.08 12.77
CA HIS A 77 25.24 24.02 12.71
C HIS A 77 25.74 22.57 12.90
N SER A 78 25.16 21.86 13.86
CA SER A 78 25.43 20.46 14.19
C SER A 78 24.33 19.51 13.65
N LEU A 79 23.07 19.96 13.51
CA LEU A 79 21.97 19.15 12.94
C LEU A 79 21.98 19.12 11.39
N SER A 80 22.75 19.98 10.70
CA SER A 80 22.79 20.03 9.22
C SER A 80 23.62 18.91 8.60
N ASN A 81 24.64 18.43 9.31
CA ASN A 81 25.37 17.22 8.94
C ASN A 81 24.62 15.94 9.31
N LEU A 82 23.42 16.07 9.89
CA LEU A 82 22.58 14.99 10.44
C LEU A 82 21.18 14.98 9.78
N ALA A 83 21.16 15.19 8.45
CA ALA A 83 20.02 14.93 7.56
C ALA A 83 19.42 13.52 7.82
N PRO A 84 18.23 13.15 7.27
CA PRO A 84 17.13 12.35 7.84
C PRO A 84 17.40 10.95 8.45
N ASP A 85 18.65 10.55 8.61
CA ASP A 85 19.11 9.28 9.17
C ASP A 85 19.68 9.43 10.59
N LEU A 86 19.46 10.58 11.27
CA LEU A 86 19.84 10.71 12.67
C LEU A 86 18.98 9.79 13.54
N GLU A 87 19.62 8.74 14.01
CA GLU A 87 19.06 7.80 14.97
C GLU A 87 19.41 8.23 16.39
N VAL A 88 18.37 8.35 17.21
CA VAL A 88 18.51 8.59 18.63
C VAL A 88 18.23 7.27 19.35
N PRO A 89 19.18 6.73 20.14
CA PRO A 89 18.92 5.53 20.93
C PRO A 89 17.68 5.72 21.82
N ARG A 90 16.85 4.68 21.97
CA ARG A 90 15.73 4.73 22.91
C ARG A 90 16.25 4.90 24.34
N GLU A 91 17.22 4.10 24.74
CA GLU A 91 17.76 4.17 26.09
C GLU A 91 18.56 5.47 26.31
N GLY A 92 18.30 6.15 27.42
CA GLY A 92 19.06 7.34 27.82
C GLY A 92 18.80 8.62 27.00
N SER A 93 17.81 8.62 26.10
CA SER A 93 17.39 9.80 25.35
C SER A 93 16.10 10.44 25.88
N HIS A 94 15.93 11.73 25.63
CA HIS A 94 14.72 12.46 26.05
C HIS A 94 13.48 11.96 25.30
N VAL A 95 13.62 11.63 24.00
CA VAL A 95 12.52 11.07 23.20
C VAL A 95 12.21 9.64 23.60
N GLY A 96 13.22 8.82 23.93
CA GLY A 96 13.03 7.45 24.39
C GLY A 96 12.36 7.39 25.78
N TRP A 97 12.72 8.29 26.70
CA TRP A 97 12.02 8.42 27.98
C TRP A 97 10.51 8.67 27.78
N VAL A 98 10.13 9.50 26.79
CA VAL A 98 8.72 9.77 26.48
C VAL A 98 8.02 8.54 25.89
N ILE A 99 8.68 7.77 25.03
CA ILE A 99 8.15 6.48 24.52
C ILE A 99 7.90 5.50 25.67
N ASP A 100 8.87 5.36 26.57
CA ASP A 100 8.82 4.40 27.68
C ASP A 100 7.71 4.73 28.68
N ASN A 101 7.60 6.01 29.04
CA ASN A 101 6.66 6.46 30.05
C ASN A 101 5.28 6.78 29.47
N LYS A 102 5.16 6.90 28.14
CA LYS A 102 3.95 7.33 27.42
C LYS A 102 3.38 8.65 27.97
N LYS A 103 4.27 9.54 28.41
CA LYS A 103 3.93 10.80 29.08
C LYS A 103 4.68 11.95 28.41
N PRO A 104 4.03 13.13 28.27
CA PRO A 104 4.71 14.35 27.84
C PRO A 104 5.92 14.69 28.72
N LEU A 105 6.97 15.19 28.09
CA LEU A 105 8.12 15.79 28.77
C LEU A 105 8.18 17.27 28.42
N ILE A 106 8.33 18.12 29.44
CA ILE A 106 8.57 19.56 29.30
C ILE A 106 9.87 19.93 30.00
N VAL A 107 10.72 20.67 29.29
CA VAL A 107 11.95 21.25 29.84
C VAL A 107 11.90 22.76 29.67
N TYR A 108 11.85 23.46 30.81
CA TYR A 108 11.76 24.92 30.83
C TYR A 108 13.10 25.61 30.61
N ASP A 109 14.22 25.02 31.03
CA ASP A 109 15.54 25.57 30.73
C ASP A 109 16.55 24.43 30.64
N LEU A 110 16.90 24.07 29.41
CA LEU A 110 17.81 22.98 29.09
C LEU A 110 19.19 23.23 29.67
N LEU A 111 19.63 24.49 29.72
CA LEU A 111 20.95 24.84 30.26
C LEU A 111 21.07 24.48 31.75
N LYS A 112 19.96 24.56 32.50
CA LYS A 112 19.89 24.26 33.94
C LYS A 112 19.56 22.81 34.25
N ASN A 113 19.03 22.07 33.28
CA ASN A 113 18.39 20.78 33.54
C ASN A 113 18.70 19.77 32.44
N GLN A 114 19.99 19.52 32.22
CA GLN A 114 20.47 18.47 31.32
C GLN A 114 20.34 17.12 32.02
N ARG A 115 19.64 16.19 31.39
CA ARG A 115 19.36 14.85 31.92
C ARG A 115 19.62 13.74 30.90
N PHE A 116 19.60 14.06 29.62
CA PHE A 116 19.61 13.09 28.53
C PHE A 116 20.82 13.29 27.62
N SER A 117 21.22 12.22 26.95
CA SER A 117 22.45 12.19 26.15
C SER A 117 22.45 13.22 24.99
N GLN A 118 21.30 13.57 24.43
CA GLN A 118 21.16 14.51 23.31
C GLN A 118 21.00 15.98 23.76
N ASP A 119 20.95 16.27 25.06
CA ASP A 119 20.72 17.63 25.55
C ASP A 119 21.86 18.58 25.16
N SER A 120 23.09 18.09 25.07
CA SER A 120 24.26 18.89 24.63
C SER A 120 24.14 19.34 23.18
N ILE A 121 23.70 18.46 22.26
CA ILE A 121 23.51 18.78 20.84
C ILE A 121 22.41 19.84 20.68
N LEU A 122 21.31 19.71 21.43
CA LEU A 122 20.24 20.71 21.42
C LEU A 122 20.72 22.07 21.94
N LEU A 123 21.56 22.09 22.98
CA LEU A 123 22.17 23.32 23.51
C LEU A 123 23.12 24.00 22.52
N GLU A 124 23.90 23.22 21.75
CA GLU A 124 24.78 23.75 20.71
C GLU A 124 24.00 24.47 19.60
N GLU A 125 22.81 23.98 19.26
CA GLU A 125 21.86 24.66 18.35
C GLU A 125 21.19 25.89 19.00
N GLY A 126 21.45 26.11 20.28
CA GLY A 126 20.89 27.19 21.08
C GLY A 126 19.48 26.93 21.56
N ILE A 127 18.99 25.68 21.54
CA ILE A 127 17.71 25.32 22.13
C ILE A 127 17.81 25.46 23.65
N ARG A 128 16.81 26.12 24.24
CA ARG A 128 16.73 26.41 25.67
C ARG A 128 15.51 25.84 26.33
N SER A 129 14.42 25.60 25.61
CA SER A 129 13.26 24.91 26.15
C SER A 129 12.60 24.01 25.10
N TYR A 130 11.92 22.96 25.53
CA TYR A 130 11.20 22.06 24.63
C TYR A 130 10.02 21.35 25.30
N ILE A 131 9.06 20.91 24.47
CA ILE A 131 8.03 19.93 24.80
C ILE A 131 8.16 18.75 23.85
N ILE A 132 8.07 17.55 24.40
CA ILE A 132 8.03 16.28 23.67
C ILE A 132 6.72 15.58 24.03
N ILE A 133 5.90 15.29 23.02
CA ILE A 133 4.61 14.62 23.17
C ILE A 133 4.67 13.22 22.53
N PRO A 134 4.20 12.16 23.20
CA PRO A 134 4.15 10.83 22.59
C PRO A 134 3.08 10.76 21.50
N LEU A 135 3.41 10.10 20.39
CA LEU A 135 2.48 9.72 19.34
C LEU A 135 1.93 8.32 19.67
N ILE A 136 0.69 8.24 20.13
CA ILE A 136 0.08 7.01 20.65
C ILE A 136 -1.01 6.49 19.71
N ILE A 137 -0.93 5.22 19.33
CA ILE A 137 -1.94 4.47 18.58
C ILE A 137 -2.23 3.17 19.33
N LYS A 138 -3.51 2.88 19.60
CA LYS A 138 -3.95 1.64 20.26
C LYS A 138 -3.07 1.29 21.47
N GLU A 139 -2.78 2.30 22.30
CA GLU A 139 -1.93 2.23 23.51
C GLU A 139 -0.42 2.06 23.29
N LYS A 140 0.06 1.89 22.06
CA LYS A 140 1.49 1.85 21.73
C LYS A 140 1.99 3.25 21.36
N ALA A 141 3.11 3.66 21.94
CA ALA A 141 3.82 4.86 21.50
C ALA A 141 4.66 4.50 20.27
N ILE A 142 4.32 5.08 19.11
CA ILE A 142 5.00 4.81 17.83
C ILE A 142 6.09 5.84 17.51
N GLY A 143 6.19 6.90 18.30
CA GLY A 143 7.06 8.03 18.03
C GLY A 143 6.82 9.20 18.96
N THR A 144 7.45 10.33 18.67
CA THR A 144 7.24 11.59 19.39
C THR A 144 7.01 12.75 18.43
N PHE A 145 6.24 13.74 18.90
CA PHE A 145 6.12 15.05 18.29
C PHE A 145 6.77 16.09 19.21
N ASN A 146 7.73 16.82 18.66
CA ASN A 146 8.64 17.66 19.42
C ASN A 146 8.49 19.11 18.98
N VAL A 147 8.44 20.04 19.93
CA VAL A 147 8.54 21.48 19.70
C VAL A 147 9.60 22.06 20.63
N ALA A 148 10.43 22.96 20.11
CA ALA A 148 11.54 23.52 20.84
C ALA A 148 11.70 25.02 20.57
N SER A 149 12.29 25.73 21.53
CA SER A 149 12.58 27.15 21.44
C SER A 149 13.97 27.48 21.98
N ARG A 150 14.58 28.52 21.42
CA ARG A 150 15.84 29.11 21.87
C ARG A 150 15.66 30.03 23.07
N GLU A 151 14.41 30.31 23.47
CA GLU A 151 14.08 31.02 24.70
C GLU A 151 13.85 30.03 25.86
N PRO A 152 14.37 30.31 27.07
CA PRO A 152 13.99 29.56 28.26
C PRO A 152 12.55 29.89 28.67
N SER A 153 11.87 28.92 29.27
CA SER A 153 10.51 29.02 29.83
C SER A 153 9.45 29.47 28.82
N LYS A 154 9.67 29.17 27.53
CA LYS A 154 8.75 29.52 26.45
C LYS A 154 7.40 28.82 26.58
N PHE A 155 7.43 27.58 27.04
CA PHE A 155 6.27 26.70 27.08
C PHE A 155 5.67 26.56 28.48
N ARG A 156 4.37 26.28 28.54
CA ARG A 156 3.57 26.09 29.76
C ARG A 156 2.93 24.71 29.77
N VAL A 157 2.46 24.28 30.94
CA VAL A 157 1.74 23.00 31.08
C VAL A 157 0.45 22.98 30.24
N SER A 158 -0.21 24.13 30.07
CA SER A 158 -1.39 24.28 29.21
C SER A 158 -1.11 23.94 27.74
N ASP A 159 0.12 24.13 27.27
CA ASP A 159 0.50 23.88 25.87
C ASP A 159 0.53 22.37 25.58
N ILE A 160 0.77 21.55 26.60
CA ILE A 160 0.76 20.09 26.50
C ILE A 160 -0.60 19.59 26.05
N GLU A 161 -1.70 20.13 26.58
CA GLU A 161 -3.05 19.70 26.19
C GLU A 161 -3.33 19.99 24.72
N PHE A 162 -2.92 21.17 24.24
CA PHE A 162 -3.07 21.55 22.84
C PHE A 162 -2.22 20.66 21.94
N LEU A 163 -0.93 20.53 22.24
CA LEU A 163 0.00 19.72 21.45
C LEU A 163 -0.36 18.23 21.47
N SER A 164 -0.94 17.72 22.57
CA SER A 164 -1.44 16.34 22.66
C SER A 164 -2.58 16.06 21.67
N LEU A 165 -3.45 17.05 21.42
CA LEU A 165 -4.51 16.92 20.42
C LEU A 165 -3.95 16.90 19.00
N VAL A 166 -2.95 17.74 18.75
CA VAL A 166 -2.24 17.75 17.46
C VAL A 166 -1.49 16.43 17.25
N ALA A 167 -0.76 15.97 18.25
CA ALA A 167 -0.06 14.70 18.26
C ALA A 167 -1.00 13.52 17.98
N LYS A 168 -2.23 13.54 18.51
CA LYS A 168 -3.24 12.52 18.19
C LYS A 168 -3.61 12.51 16.71
N GLN A 169 -3.78 13.67 16.08
CA GLN A 169 -4.07 13.75 14.64
C GLN A 169 -2.87 13.28 13.80
N ILE A 170 -1.66 13.70 14.18
CA ILE A 170 -0.42 13.25 13.54
C ILE A 170 -0.30 11.73 13.65
N ALA A 171 -0.45 11.16 14.85
CA ALA A 171 -0.32 9.72 15.06
C ALA A 171 -1.28 8.92 14.17
N LEU A 172 -2.54 9.36 14.03
CA LEU A 172 -3.51 8.72 13.13
C LEU A 172 -3.11 8.83 11.65
N ALA A 173 -2.60 10.00 11.23
CA ALA A 173 -2.10 10.19 9.87
C ALA A 173 -0.93 9.24 9.57
N ILE A 174 -0.02 9.08 10.54
CA ILE A 174 1.14 8.21 10.43
C ILE A 174 0.72 6.74 10.38
N ASP A 175 -0.20 6.30 11.26
CA ASP A 175 -0.76 4.95 11.25
C ASP A 175 -1.34 4.61 9.88
N ASN A 176 -2.16 5.52 9.34
CA ASN A 176 -2.77 5.34 8.03
C ASN A 176 -1.72 5.26 6.92
N ALA A 177 -0.75 6.17 6.90
CA ALA A 177 0.28 6.19 5.85
C ALA A 177 1.16 4.93 5.87
N ILE A 178 1.58 4.47 7.05
CA ILE A 178 2.37 3.23 7.17
C ILE A 178 1.55 2.03 6.69
N LEU A 179 0.27 1.94 7.09
CA LEU A 179 -0.63 0.88 6.62
C LEU A 179 -0.82 0.92 5.09
N TYR A 180 -0.93 2.11 4.49
CA TYR A 180 -1.04 2.26 3.04
C TYR A 180 0.24 1.82 2.32
N GLU A 181 1.42 2.21 2.80
CA GLU A 181 2.71 1.78 2.21
C GLU A 181 2.91 0.26 2.31
N GLU A 182 2.50 -0.36 3.43
CA GLU A 182 2.58 -1.80 3.61
C GLU A 182 1.63 -2.55 2.67
N ILE A 183 0.40 -2.05 2.49
CA ILE A 183 -0.56 -2.58 1.51
C ILE A 183 -0.02 -2.46 0.08
N GLU A 184 0.56 -1.31 -0.28
CA GLU A 184 1.13 -1.09 -1.61
C GLU A 184 2.32 -2.01 -1.88
N LYS A 185 3.21 -2.17 -0.88
CA LYS A 185 4.35 -3.09 -0.98
C LYS A 185 3.90 -4.54 -1.15
N LEU A 186 2.93 -5.00 -0.35
CA LEU A 186 2.36 -6.34 -0.47
C LEU A 186 1.69 -6.52 -1.83
N LYS A 187 0.92 -5.54 -2.29
CA LYS A 187 0.28 -5.57 -3.61
C LYS A 187 1.31 -5.68 -4.74
N ASN A 188 2.38 -4.89 -4.69
CA ASN A 188 3.46 -4.96 -5.67
C ASN A 188 4.18 -6.32 -5.63
N GLN A 189 4.39 -6.91 -4.45
CA GLN A 189 4.93 -8.26 -4.32
C GLN A 189 4.01 -9.32 -4.94
N PHE A 190 2.70 -9.24 -4.68
CA PHE A 190 1.71 -10.12 -5.31
C PHE A 190 1.63 -9.95 -6.83
N GLU A 191 1.75 -8.72 -7.35
CA GLU A 191 1.79 -8.48 -8.80
C GLU A 191 3.05 -9.07 -9.43
N VAL A 192 4.22 -8.93 -8.80
CA VAL A 192 5.48 -9.55 -9.25
C VAL A 192 5.37 -11.08 -9.24
N GLU A 193 4.84 -11.67 -8.17
CA GLU A 193 4.64 -13.12 -8.08
C GLU A 193 3.61 -13.63 -9.11
N SER A 194 2.52 -12.88 -9.32
CA SER A 194 1.53 -13.21 -10.34
C SER A 194 2.10 -13.10 -11.75
N VAL A 195 2.98 -12.13 -12.04
CA VAL A 195 3.66 -12.02 -13.33
C VAL A 195 4.66 -13.17 -13.48
N TYR A 196 5.45 -13.48 -12.46
CA TYR A 196 6.41 -14.59 -12.46
C TYR A 196 5.72 -15.94 -12.69
N LEU A 197 4.62 -16.23 -11.98
CA LEU A 197 3.82 -17.44 -12.18
C LEU A 197 3.14 -17.47 -13.56
N GLN A 198 2.67 -16.33 -14.07
CA GLN A 198 2.15 -16.26 -15.44
C GLN A 198 3.23 -16.43 -16.49
N GLU A 199 4.46 -15.98 -16.22
CA GLU A 199 5.62 -16.19 -17.08
C GLU A 199 6.09 -17.64 -17.03
N GLU A 200 6.11 -18.31 -15.87
CA GLU A 200 6.40 -19.75 -15.74
C GLU A 200 5.36 -20.60 -16.48
N ILE A 201 4.08 -20.23 -16.37
CA ILE A 201 3.01 -20.84 -17.18
C ILE A 201 3.18 -20.51 -18.67
N LYS A 202 3.71 -19.34 -19.05
CA LYS A 202 3.92 -18.94 -20.45
C LYS A 202 5.20 -19.50 -21.07
N THR A 203 6.24 -19.75 -20.29
CA THR A 203 7.53 -20.27 -20.77
C THR A 203 7.48 -21.77 -21.02
N GLU A 204 6.51 -22.50 -20.47
CA GLU A 204 6.18 -23.88 -20.91
C GLU A 204 5.55 -23.95 -22.31
N PHE A 205 5.17 -22.83 -22.95
CA PHE A 205 4.46 -22.82 -24.24
C PHE A 205 5.34 -22.63 -25.48
N ASN A 206 6.48 -23.31 -25.54
CA ASN A 206 7.23 -23.50 -26.78
C ASN A 206 7.52 -24.99 -27.02
N PHE A 207 6.50 -25.77 -27.36
CA PHE A 207 6.62 -27.18 -27.78
C PHE A 207 7.37 -28.14 -26.83
N GLU A 208 7.50 -27.85 -25.53
CA GLU A 208 8.28 -28.69 -24.60
C GLU A 208 7.50 -29.86 -23.97
N GLU A 209 6.16 -29.81 -23.89
CA GLU A 209 5.37 -30.95 -23.34
C GLU A 209 5.38 -32.19 -24.26
N ILE A 210 5.68 -32.05 -25.56
CA ILE A 210 5.65 -33.18 -26.52
C ILE A 210 7.08 -33.62 -26.83
N ILE A 211 7.65 -34.43 -25.92
CA ILE A 211 8.97 -35.03 -26.09
C ILE A 211 8.85 -36.31 -26.93
N GLY A 212 9.53 -36.36 -28.07
CA GLY A 212 9.67 -37.61 -28.82
C GLY A 212 10.27 -37.48 -30.22
N GLU A 213 11.11 -38.44 -30.60
CA GLU A 213 11.85 -38.40 -31.88
C GLU A 213 11.26 -39.29 -32.99
N SER A 214 10.16 -40.00 -32.70
CA SER A 214 9.62 -41.00 -33.62
C SER A 214 9.20 -40.38 -34.96
N ARG A 215 9.41 -41.11 -36.05
CA ARG A 215 9.03 -40.68 -37.41
C ARG A 215 7.53 -40.37 -37.51
N VAL A 216 6.71 -41.12 -36.78
CA VAL A 216 5.25 -40.94 -36.76
C VAL A 216 4.87 -39.65 -36.04
N LEU A 217 5.47 -39.35 -34.88
CA LEU A 217 5.21 -38.12 -34.15
C LEU A 217 5.64 -36.87 -34.93
N LYS A 218 6.84 -36.91 -35.54
CA LYS A 218 7.32 -35.83 -36.43
C LYS A 218 6.37 -35.56 -37.60
N LYS A 219 5.70 -36.60 -38.13
CA LYS A 219 4.69 -36.45 -39.19
C LYS A 219 3.43 -35.76 -38.66
N VAL A 220 2.97 -36.11 -37.46
CA VAL A 220 1.82 -35.46 -36.81
C VAL A 220 2.12 -33.99 -36.52
N LEU A 221 3.28 -33.67 -35.96
CA LEU A 221 3.70 -32.28 -35.70
C LEU A 221 3.69 -31.42 -36.98
N LYS A 222 4.19 -31.95 -38.10
CA LYS A 222 4.10 -31.27 -39.41
C LYS A 222 2.67 -31.08 -39.91
N GLN A 223 1.74 -31.95 -39.55
CA GLN A 223 0.32 -31.75 -39.88
C GLN A 223 -0.32 -30.66 -39.02
N ILE A 224 0.08 -30.58 -37.75
CA ILE A 224 -0.36 -29.53 -36.83
C ILE A 224 0.03 -28.14 -37.35
N GLU A 225 1.28 -27.95 -37.77
CA GLU A 225 1.76 -26.67 -38.34
C GLU A 225 0.95 -26.22 -39.57
N LYS A 226 0.47 -27.17 -40.37
CA LYS A 226 -0.34 -26.88 -41.56
C LYS A 226 -1.76 -26.50 -41.20
N VAL A 227 -2.38 -27.25 -40.28
CA VAL A 227 -3.81 -27.08 -39.96
C VAL A 227 -4.06 -25.93 -38.99
N ALA A 228 -3.12 -25.62 -38.10
CA ALA A 228 -3.28 -24.54 -37.14
C ALA A 228 -3.38 -23.15 -37.81
N LYS A 229 -2.80 -22.98 -38.99
CA LYS A 229 -2.89 -21.75 -39.78
C LYS A 229 -4.23 -21.59 -40.50
N THR A 230 -5.12 -22.57 -40.44
CA THR A 230 -6.44 -22.52 -41.09
C THR A 230 -7.57 -22.42 -40.07
N ASP A 231 -8.76 -22.04 -40.55
CA ASP A 231 -9.99 -22.00 -39.74
C ASP A 231 -10.72 -23.36 -39.72
N SER A 232 -10.10 -24.42 -40.23
CA SER A 232 -10.74 -25.72 -40.44
C SER A 232 -11.04 -26.46 -39.13
N THR A 233 -12.11 -27.26 -39.12
CA THR A 233 -12.40 -28.20 -38.02
C THR A 233 -11.40 -29.36 -38.03
N VAL A 234 -10.79 -29.67 -36.88
CA VAL A 234 -9.77 -30.71 -36.75
C VAL A 234 -10.30 -31.88 -35.92
N LEU A 235 -10.18 -33.10 -36.45
CA LEU A 235 -10.50 -34.34 -35.74
C LEU A 235 -9.21 -35.05 -35.33
N ILE A 236 -9.02 -35.24 -34.02
CA ILE A 236 -7.85 -35.94 -33.45
C ILE A 236 -8.28 -37.37 -33.07
N ARG A 237 -7.64 -38.37 -33.67
CA ARG A 237 -7.91 -39.79 -33.41
C ARG A 237 -6.72 -40.45 -32.72
N GLY A 238 -6.99 -41.48 -31.92
CA GLY A 238 -5.98 -42.23 -31.18
C GLY A 238 -6.60 -42.99 -30.00
N GLU A 239 -5.89 -43.97 -29.48
CA GLU A 239 -6.31 -44.75 -28.31
C GLU A 239 -6.33 -43.91 -27.03
N THR A 240 -6.99 -44.40 -25.98
CA THR A 240 -7.01 -43.72 -24.68
C THR A 240 -5.59 -43.61 -24.12
N GLY A 241 -5.23 -42.44 -23.59
CA GLY A 241 -3.89 -42.19 -23.05
C GLY A 241 -2.81 -41.76 -24.05
N THR A 242 -3.09 -41.69 -25.37
CA THR A 242 -2.07 -41.30 -26.38
C THR A 242 -1.83 -39.78 -26.50
N GLY A 243 -2.16 -38.99 -25.47
CA GLY A 243 -1.89 -37.55 -25.47
C GLY A 243 -2.70 -36.70 -26.46
N LYS A 244 -3.89 -37.14 -26.89
CA LYS A 244 -4.75 -36.39 -27.84
C LYS A 244 -5.05 -34.94 -27.38
N GLU A 245 -5.12 -34.72 -26.08
CA GLU A 245 -5.33 -33.40 -25.49
C GLU A 245 -4.12 -32.47 -25.69
N LEU A 246 -2.89 -33.01 -25.60
CA LEU A 246 -1.66 -32.28 -25.89
C LEU A 246 -1.63 -31.84 -27.35
N ILE A 247 -2.08 -32.71 -28.27
CA ILE A 247 -2.19 -32.37 -29.69
C ILE A 247 -3.22 -31.24 -29.92
N ALA A 248 -4.37 -31.28 -29.24
CA ALA A 248 -5.39 -30.23 -29.36
C ALA A 248 -4.88 -28.87 -28.88
N ARG A 249 -4.16 -28.85 -27.74
CA ARG A 249 -3.49 -27.65 -27.22
C ARG A 249 -2.41 -27.13 -28.18
N ALA A 250 -1.59 -28.03 -28.73
CA ALA A 250 -0.55 -27.66 -29.68
C ALA A 250 -1.12 -26.98 -30.94
N ILE A 251 -2.24 -27.49 -31.48
CA ILE A 251 -2.93 -26.85 -32.61
C ILE A 251 -3.41 -25.44 -32.22
N HIS A 252 -4.05 -25.29 -31.05
CA HIS A 252 -4.56 -24.01 -30.58
C HIS A 252 -3.45 -22.95 -30.43
N ASN A 253 -2.35 -23.31 -29.77
CA ASN A 253 -1.28 -22.38 -29.40
C ASN A 253 -0.56 -21.75 -30.60
N ILE A 254 -0.45 -22.48 -31.71
CA ILE A 254 0.19 -21.96 -32.93
C ILE A 254 -0.81 -21.48 -33.98
N SER A 255 -2.09 -21.47 -33.64
CA SER A 255 -3.15 -21.00 -34.54
C SER A 255 -3.36 -19.49 -34.46
N MET A 256 -4.12 -18.96 -35.42
CA MET A 256 -4.64 -17.58 -35.37
C MET A 256 -5.59 -17.32 -34.18
N ARG A 257 -6.01 -18.38 -33.47
CA ARG A 257 -6.93 -18.31 -32.32
C ARG A 257 -6.20 -18.42 -30.98
N LYS A 258 -4.87 -18.47 -30.96
CA LYS A 258 -4.06 -18.66 -29.74
C LYS A 258 -4.40 -17.70 -28.58
N ASP A 259 -4.84 -16.48 -28.90
CA ASP A 259 -5.18 -15.44 -27.91
C ASP A 259 -6.64 -15.54 -27.43
N ARG A 260 -7.41 -16.53 -27.91
CA ARG A 260 -8.79 -16.81 -27.50
C ARG A 260 -8.82 -17.97 -26.49
N PRO A 261 -9.85 -18.06 -25.63
CA PRO A 261 -9.94 -19.16 -24.67
C PRO A 261 -10.21 -20.51 -25.37
N LEU A 262 -9.41 -21.53 -25.02
CA LEU A 262 -9.65 -22.93 -25.42
C LEU A 262 -10.68 -23.59 -24.49
N ILE A 263 -11.91 -23.73 -24.96
CA ILE A 263 -12.99 -24.37 -24.20
C ILE A 263 -12.95 -25.88 -24.40
N LYS A 264 -12.78 -26.64 -23.30
CA LYS A 264 -12.82 -28.10 -23.30
C LYS A 264 -14.20 -28.58 -22.89
N VAL A 265 -14.79 -29.47 -23.67
CA VAL A 265 -16.11 -30.06 -23.41
C VAL A 265 -15.98 -31.57 -23.32
N ASN A 266 -16.37 -32.15 -22.18
CA ASN A 266 -16.34 -33.59 -21.95
C ASN A 266 -17.62 -34.23 -22.49
N CYS A 267 -17.62 -34.65 -23.75
CA CYS A 267 -18.79 -35.23 -24.42
C CYS A 267 -19.44 -36.42 -23.69
N PRO A 268 -18.72 -37.39 -23.08
CA PRO A 268 -19.36 -38.47 -22.32
C PRO A 268 -20.20 -38.02 -21.10
N ALA A 269 -20.00 -36.80 -20.60
CA ALA A 269 -20.77 -36.25 -19.48
C ALA A 269 -22.07 -35.55 -19.91
N ILE A 270 -22.35 -35.49 -21.21
CA ILE A 270 -23.52 -34.80 -21.77
C ILE A 270 -24.53 -35.85 -22.27
N PRO A 271 -25.83 -35.73 -21.95
CA PRO A 271 -26.85 -36.66 -22.43
C PRO A 271 -26.85 -36.76 -23.97
N PRO A 272 -27.02 -37.96 -24.57
CA PRO A 272 -26.90 -38.18 -26.02
C PRO A 272 -27.76 -37.24 -26.88
N GLY A 273 -28.94 -36.82 -26.40
CA GLY A 273 -29.82 -35.90 -27.11
C GLY A 273 -29.48 -34.40 -26.98
N LEU A 274 -28.62 -34.00 -26.05
CA LEU A 274 -28.24 -32.60 -25.82
C LEU A 274 -26.96 -32.19 -26.59
N ILE A 275 -26.08 -33.15 -26.87
CA ILE A 275 -24.77 -32.91 -27.51
C ILE A 275 -24.94 -32.33 -28.92
N GLU A 276 -25.78 -32.98 -29.73
CA GLU A 276 -25.95 -32.61 -31.14
C GLU A 276 -26.60 -31.23 -31.28
N SER A 277 -27.57 -30.96 -30.40
CA SER A 277 -28.27 -29.68 -30.30
C SER A 277 -27.37 -28.52 -29.86
N GLU A 278 -26.42 -28.73 -28.94
CA GLU A 278 -25.50 -27.68 -28.45
C GLU A 278 -24.27 -27.48 -29.36
N LEU A 279 -23.76 -28.53 -30.01
CA LEU A 279 -22.57 -28.45 -30.89
C LEU A 279 -22.90 -28.02 -32.32
N PHE A 280 -24.03 -28.46 -32.87
CA PHE A 280 -24.34 -28.28 -34.30
C PHE A 280 -25.61 -27.44 -34.57
N GLY A 281 -26.34 -27.06 -33.52
CA GLY A 281 -27.64 -26.40 -33.62
C GLY A 281 -28.75 -27.38 -34.04
N HIS A 282 -30.01 -26.93 -33.97
CA HIS A 282 -31.16 -27.76 -34.35
C HIS A 282 -32.31 -26.94 -34.96
N GLU A 283 -33.07 -27.59 -35.85
CA GLU A 283 -34.34 -27.11 -36.40
C GLU A 283 -35.49 -27.42 -35.44
N LYS A 284 -36.58 -26.64 -35.52
CA LYS A 284 -37.78 -26.87 -34.70
C LYS A 284 -38.39 -28.23 -35.05
N GLY A 285 -38.55 -29.11 -34.05
CA GLY A 285 -39.11 -30.45 -34.22
C GLY A 285 -38.12 -31.60 -34.46
N ALA A 286 -36.80 -31.36 -34.37
CA ALA A 286 -35.79 -32.43 -34.55
C ALA A 286 -35.84 -33.53 -33.48
N PHE A 287 -36.35 -33.24 -32.28
CA PHE A 287 -36.60 -34.19 -31.18
C PHE A 287 -37.70 -33.67 -30.24
N THR A 288 -38.20 -34.52 -29.33
CA THR A 288 -39.20 -34.15 -28.31
C THR A 288 -38.63 -33.09 -27.36
N GLY A 289 -39.06 -31.84 -27.53
CA GLY A 289 -38.56 -30.67 -26.77
C GLY A 289 -37.92 -29.56 -27.62
N ALA A 290 -37.74 -29.77 -28.93
CA ALA A 290 -37.22 -28.76 -29.86
C ALA A 290 -38.29 -27.71 -30.24
N ILE A 291 -38.67 -26.84 -29.29
CA ILE A 291 -39.78 -25.87 -29.40
C ILE A 291 -39.43 -24.65 -30.28
N SER A 292 -38.15 -24.34 -30.45
CA SER A 292 -37.65 -23.24 -31.29
C SER A 292 -36.38 -23.62 -32.04
N ARG A 293 -36.14 -23.00 -33.20
CA ARG A 293 -34.90 -23.17 -33.98
C ARG A 293 -33.73 -22.53 -33.22
N ARG A 294 -32.62 -23.25 -33.06
CA ARG A 294 -31.41 -22.76 -32.40
C ARG A 294 -30.23 -22.85 -33.36
N GLY A 295 -29.63 -21.71 -33.70
CA GLY A 295 -28.43 -21.62 -34.54
C GLY A 295 -27.20 -22.26 -33.89
N ARG A 296 -26.17 -22.54 -34.70
CA ARG A 296 -24.88 -23.06 -34.22
C ARG A 296 -24.30 -22.11 -33.19
N LYS A 297 -24.01 -22.58 -31.97
CA LYS A 297 -23.31 -21.79 -30.96
C LYS A 297 -21.82 -21.63 -31.25
N TRP A 298 -21.27 -22.44 -32.13
CA TRP A 298 -19.84 -22.44 -32.47
C TRP A 298 -19.68 -22.47 -33.99
N GLY A 299 -19.16 -21.37 -34.55
CA GLY A 299 -18.74 -21.30 -35.96
C GLY A 299 -19.43 -20.26 -36.86
N GLU A 300 -19.96 -19.15 -36.35
CA GLU A 300 -20.23 -17.98 -37.21
C GLU A 300 -19.08 -16.96 -37.12
N PRO A 301 -18.44 -16.58 -38.24
CA PRO A 301 -17.75 -15.31 -38.36
C PRO A 301 -18.81 -14.21 -38.36
N ASN A 302 -18.71 -13.27 -37.41
CA ASN A 302 -19.41 -11.99 -37.54
C ASN A 302 -18.91 -11.31 -38.83
N LEU A 303 -19.69 -11.38 -39.90
CA LEU A 303 -19.59 -10.47 -41.04
C LEU A 303 -20.20 -9.13 -40.61
N ARG A 304 -19.33 -8.21 -40.19
CA ARG A 304 -19.40 -6.79 -40.54
C ARG A 304 -17.97 -6.31 -40.80
#